data_AF-A0A127BCC4-F1
#
_entry.id   AF-A0A127BCC4-F1
#
_cell.length_a   1.000
_cell.length_b   1.000
_cell.length_c   1.000
_cell.angle_alpha   90.00
_cell.angle_beta   90.00
_cell.angle_gamma   90.00
#
_symmetry.space_group_name_H-M   'P 1'
#
loop_
_entity.id
_entity.type
_entity.pdbx_description
1 polymer ?
#
loop_
_entity_poly.entity_id
_entity_poly.type
_entity_poly.pdbx_seq_one_letter_code
_entity_poly.pdbx_strand_id
1 'polypeptide(L)'
;MPVPRNISREDVIKALEEVKANGVPSQYKSVTYFLVYEGKYYPPKYIISLANKYANGEFLSPAEFNTHEAVRHLKRLGFKIVVKEPTGKNVDTNIPKTSADVRTLVDTIEFPPEKFDIEIYRAFEKFASLIEERIKAIAEKRSEANYLYEESEDTVRYMMFYALTITADIDPLTIYLEYPHQNIPHVKYAKIDTYIAPANNRPALAFEMKFKTKIPSERNIPRSQVAGSAFADILRLALFKPNEDIKRYFVYLVDQEMIRYYRNPQNKLMEFFDLEINKGFKLTRDYILFRDKKKTEKRAKWLINEVMKSIGEPQYWPEPTVICRFREDINVNGDSLAIRIYEVVP
;
A
#
# COMPACT_ATOMS: atom_id res chain seq x y z
N MET A 1 -13.97 -24.98 22.06
CA MET A 1 -14.12 -23.89 23.06
C MET A 1 -12.88 -23.00 22.98
N PRO A 2 -13.00 -21.66 22.97
CA PRO A 2 -11.83 -20.79 22.83
C PRO A 2 -10.89 -20.93 24.04
N VAL A 3 -9.59 -20.73 23.82
CA VAL A 3 -8.61 -20.66 24.92
C VAL A 3 -9.08 -19.62 25.95
N PRO A 4 -9.22 -19.98 27.24
CA PRO A 4 -9.67 -19.07 28.28
C PRO A 4 -8.80 -17.81 28.36
N ARG A 5 -9.45 -16.64 28.34
CA ARG A 5 -8.74 -15.36 28.26
C ARG A 5 -7.99 -14.99 29.54
N ASN A 6 -8.33 -15.61 30.67
CA ASN A 6 -7.76 -15.36 31.99
C ASN A 6 -6.41 -16.06 32.23
N ILE A 7 -5.98 -16.97 31.34
CA ILE A 7 -4.65 -17.57 31.41
C ILE A 7 -3.59 -16.46 31.23
N SER A 8 -2.82 -16.20 32.28
CA SER A 8 -1.83 -15.13 32.36
C SER A 8 -0.44 -15.56 31.85
N ARG A 9 0.49 -14.61 31.77
CA ARG A 9 1.88 -14.88 31.39
C ARG A 9 2.58 -15.74 32.44
N GLU A 10 2.28 -15.50 33.71
CA GLU A 10 2.82 -16.20 34.87
C GLU A 10 2.38 -17.67 34.88
N ASP A 11 1.13 -17.96 34.52
CA ASP A 11 0.61 -19.33 34.40
C ASP A 11 1.34 -20.12 33.30
N VAL A 12 1.65 -19.45 32.19
CA VAL A 12 2.44 -20.05 31.10
C VAL A 12 3.88 -20.32 31.53
N ILE A 13 4.50 -19.45 32.33
CA ILE A 13 5.84 -19.71 32.89
C ILE A 13 5.81 -20.92 33.81
N LYS A 14 4.83 -21.03 34.73
CA LYS A 14 4.68 -22.21 35.60
C LYS A 14 4.53 -23.49 34.80
N ALA A 15 3.75 -23.46 33.72
CA ALA A 15 3.61 -24.59 32.79
C ALA A 15 4.95 -24.96 32.12
N LEU A 16 5.75 -23.97 31.72
CA LEU A 16 7.07 -24.21 31.12
C LEU A 16 8.06 -24.82 32.13
N GLU A 17 8.04 -24.39 33.39
CA GLU A 17 8.85 -25.00 34.46
C GLU A 17 8.43 -26.45 34.74
N GLU A 18 7.13 -26.76 34.80
CA GLU A 18 6.64 -28.14 34.96
C GLU A 18 7.14 -29.03 33.80
N VAL A 19 7.11 -28.53 32.57
CA VAL A 19 7.60 -29.25 31.39
C VAL A 19 9.13 -29.37 31.37
N LYS A 20 9.88 -28.40 31.92
CA LYS A 20 11.34 -28.54 32.08
C LYS A 20 11.70 -29.68 33.02
N ALA A 21 10.93 -29.87 34.11
CA ALA A 21 11.17 -30.93 35.08
C ALA A 21 10.75 -32.32 34.58
N ASN A 22 9.57 -32.41 33.94
CA ASN A 22 8.93 -33.70 33.64
C ASN A 22 9.00 -34.11 32.16
N GLY A 23 9.44 -33.20 31.28
CA GLY A 23 9.44 -33.41 29.84
C GLY A 23 8.05 -33.30 29.20
N VAL A 24 8.00 -33.54 27.89
CA VAL A 24 6.78 -33.50 27.08
C VAL A 24 6.35 -34.94 26.75
N PRO A 25 5.14 -35.38 27.14
CA PRO A 25 4.62 -36.68 26.74
C PRO A 25 4.55 -36.81 25.21
N SER A 26 4.81 -38.00 24.68
CA SER A 26 4.92 -38.25 23.23
C SER A 26 3.68 -37.80 22.45
N GLN A 27 2.49 -38.02 23.00
CA GLN A 27 1.19 -37.62 22.41
C GLN A 27 0.97 -36.11 22.29
N TYR A 28 1.78 -35.29 22.98
CA TYR A 28 1.66 -33.83 22.99
C TYR A 28 2.82 -33.13 22.27
N LYS A 29 3.68 -33.89 21.59
CA LYS A 29 4.74 -33.33 20.76
C LYS A 29 4.14 -32.54 19.60
N SER A 30 4.67 -31.34 19.37
CA SER A 30 4.30 -30.53 18.21
C SER A 30 5.19 -30.85 17.02
N VAL A 31 4.61 -30.80 15.82
CA VAL A 31 5.33 -31.03 14.55
C VAL A 31 5.63 -29.71 13.83
N THR A 32 4.74 -28.72 13.97
CA THR A 32 4.75 -27.50 13.15
C THR A 32 5.06 -26.23 13.94
N TYR A 33 4.47 -26.03 15.12
CA TYR A 33 4.64 -24.79 15.90
C TYR A 33 5.38 -25.06 17.20
N PHE A 34 6.29 -24.18 17.61
CA PHE A 34 7.01 -24.31 18.87
C PHE A 34 7.09 -22.98 19.60
N LEU A 35 6.80 -22.97 20.90
CA LEU A 35 7.14 -21.87 21.77
C LEU A 35 8.63 -21.96 22.13
N VAL A 36 9.35 -20.84 22.04
CA VAL A 36 10.75 -20.73 22.41
C VAL A 36 10.88 -20.05 23.76
N TYR A 37 11.47 -20.74 24.74
CA TYR A 37 11.74 -20.22 26.07
C TYR A 37 13.11 -20.73 26.54
N GLU A 38 13.99 -19.81 26.93
CA GLU A 38 15.38 -20.12 27.34
C GLU A 38 16.13 -21.02 26.34
N GLY A 39 15.98 -20.75 25.04
CA GLY A 39 16.64 -21.51 23.97
C GLY A 39 16.08 -22.91 23.72
N LYS A 40 15.03 -23.34 24.44
CA LYS A 40 14.34 -24.64 24.25
C LYS A 40 13.00 -24.47 23.55
N TYR A 41 12.54 -25.54 22.89
CA TYR A 41 11.33 -25.58 22.08
C TYR A 41 10.23 -26.41 22.76
N TYR A 42 9.04 -25.82 22.86
CA TYR A 42 7.90 -26.40 23.58
C TYR A 42 6.63 -26.43 22.72
N PRO A 43 5.79 -27.47 22.82
CA PRO A 43 4.53 -27.57 22.07
C PRO A 43 3.46 -26.57 22.55
N PRO A 44 3.02 -25.59 21.72
CA PRO A 44 2.15 -24.50 22.15
C PRO A 44 0.80 -24.95 22.74
N LYS A 45 0.16 -25.96 22.15
CA LYS A 45 -1.13 -26.46 22.66
C LYS A 45 -0.99 -27.08 24.04
N TYR A 46 0.05 -27.87 24.26
CA TYR A 46 0.27 -28.51 25.55
C TYR A 46 0.62 -27.50 26.64
N ILE A 47 1.42 -26.47 26.31
CA ILE A 47 1.73 -25.39 27.24
C ILE A 47 0.47 -24.64 27.66
N ILE A 48 -0.46 -24.36 26.74
CA ILE A 48 -1.76 -23.76 27.09
C ILE A 48 -2.61 -24.70 27.96
N SER A 49 -2.63 -25.99 27.63
CA SER A 49 -3.35 -26.99 28.42
C SER A 49 -2.87 -27.07 29.87
N LEU A 50 -1.55 -27.01 30.08
CA LEU A 50 -0.95 -26.96 31.41
C LEU A 50 -1.12 -25.59 32.08
N ALA A 51 -1.02 -24.49 31.35
CA ALA A 51 -1.26 -23.16 31.91
C ALA A 51 -2.69 -23.01 32.44
N ASN A 52 -3.67 -23.67 31.80
CA ASN A 52 -5.04 -23.73 32.31
C ASN A 52 -5.15 -24.41 33.67
N LYS A 53 -4.31 -25.42 33.96
CA LYS A 53 -4.28 -26.09 35.27
C LYS A 53 -3.88 -25.10 36.37
N TYR A 54 -2.97 -24.17 36.07
CA TYR A 54 -2.55 -23.14 37.03
C TYR A 54 -3.58 -22.00 37.16
N ALA A 55 -4.22 -21.61 36.05
CA ALA A 55 -5.19 -20.51 36.05
C ALA A 55 -6.57 -20.94 36.61
N ASN A 56 -7.00 -22.17 36.31
CA ASN A 56 -8.37 -22.65 36.50
C ASN A 56 -8.47 -23.97 37.28
N GLY A 57 -7.34 -24.54 37.70
CA GLY A 57 -7.30 -25.77 38.51
C GLY A 57 -7.42 -27.08 37.73
N GLU A 58 -7.66 -27.03 36.41
CA GLU A 58 -7.85 -28.22 35.57
C GLU A 58 -7.05 -28.19 34.27
N PHE A 59 -6.68 -29.37 33.77
CA PHE A 59 -5.99 -29.50 32.48
C PHE A 59 -6.98 -29.32 31.33
N LEU A 60 -6.74 -28.32 30.47
CA LEU A 60 -7.61 -28.08 29.31
C LEU A 60 -7.29 -29.07 28.20
N SER A 61 -8.27 -29.78 27.66
CA SER A 61 -8.01 -30.79 26.65
C SER A 61 -7.51 -30.14 25.35
N PRO A 62 -6.38 -30.56 24.76
CA PRO A 62 -5.93 -30.05 23.47
C PRO A 62 -6.94 -30.26 22.33
N ALA A 63 -7.94 -31.14 22.48
CA ALA A 63 -9.01 -31.31 21.47
C ALA A 63 -10.00 -30.13 21.44
N GLU A 64 -10.06 -29.34 22.52
CA GLU A 64 -11.08 -28.30 22.67
C GLU A 64 -10.74 -27.01 21.93
N PHE A 65 -9.48 -26.80 21.56
CA PHE A 65 -9.00 -25.60 20.86
C PHE A 65 -7.98 -25.94 19.78
N ASN A 66 -7.86 -25.07 18.79
CA ASN A 66 -6.92 -25.29 17.68
C ASN A 66 -5.54 -24.69 17.95
N THR A 67 -4.54 -25.10 17.17
CA THR A 67 -3.15 -24.64 17.33
C THR A 67 -3.00 -23.12 17.18
N HIS A 68 -3.76 -22.50 16.27
CA HIS A 68 -3.67 -21.07 16.01
C HIS A 68 -4.21 -20.23 17.17
N GLU A 69 -5.23 -20.72 17.89
CA GLU A 69 -5.74 -20.08 19.10
C GLU A 69 -4.69 -20.09 20.22
N ALA A 70 -4.04 -21.24 20.42
CA ALA A 70 -2.93 -21.36 21.37
C ALA A 70 -1.78 -20.41 21.04
N VAL A 71 -1.35 -20.40 19.78
CA VAL A 71 -0.28 -19.53 19.28
C VAL A 71 -0.65 -18.06 19.45
N ARG A 72 -1.87 -17.66 19.08
CA ARG A 72 -2.33 -16.27 19.21
C ARG A 72 -2.33 -15.81 20.67
N HIS A 73 -2.81 -16.66 21.58
CA HIS A 73 -2.84 -16.33 23.01
C HIS A 73 -1.43 -16.18 23.58
N LEU A 74 -0.53 -17.10 23.28
CA LEU A 74 0.88 -17.06 23.72
C LEU A 74 1.62 -15.83 23.17
N LYS A 75 1.38 -15.45 21.90
CA LYS A 75 1.94 -14.22 21.32
C LYS A 75 1.45 -12.97 22.01
N ARG A 76 0.16 -12.89 22.35
CA ARG A 76 -0.41 -11.77 23.09
C ARG A 76 0.22 -11.61 24.47
N LEU A 77 0.67 -12.71 25.09
CA LEU A 77 1.41 -12.72 26.35
C LEU A 77 2.93 -12.48 26.18
N GLY A 78 3.40 -12.20 24.96
CA GLY A 78 4.79 -11.86 24.66
C GLY A 78 5.73 -13.05 24.46
N PHE A 79 5.23 -14.30 24.34
CA PHE A 79 6.09 -15.46 24.11
C PHE A 79 6.46 -15.63 22.64
N LYS A 80 7.74 -15.95 22.39
CA LYS A 80 8.29 -16.26 21.07
C LYS A 80 7.73 -17.58 20.55
N ILE A 81 7.13 -17.56 19.35
CA ILE A 81 6.66 -18.77 18.67
C ILE A 81 7.44 -18.93 17.36
N VAL A 82 7.98 -20.10 17.06
CA VAL A 82 8.57 -20.47 15.78
C VAL A 82 7.72 -21.52 15.04
N VAL A 83 7.85 -21.59 13.72
CA VAL A 83 7.29 -22.65 12.88
C VAL A 83 8.40 -23.46 12.25
N LYS A 84 8.30 -24.79 12.28
CA LYS A 84 9.18 -25.70 11.56
C LYS A 84 8.63 -25.92 10.16
N GLU A 85 9.36 -25.46 9.16
CA GLU A 85 9.00 -25.63 7.75
C GLU A 85 9.36 -27.03 7.22
N PRO A 86 8.76 -27.50 6.10
CA PRO A 86 9.10 -28.77 5.47
C PRO A 86 10.58 -28.90 5.10
N THR A 87 11.29 -27.77 4.95
CA THR A 87 12.73 -27.66 4.68
C THR A 87 13.61 -27.86 5.92
N GLY A 88 13.01 -28.04 7.11
CA GLY A 88 13.72 -28.30 8.37
C GLY A 88 14.18 -27.06 9.14
N LYS A 89 13.99 -25.85 8.60
CA LYS A 89 14.35 -24.57 9.24
C LYS A 89 13.23 -24.09 10.20
N ASN A 90 13.62 -23.52 11.34
CA ASN A 90 12.70 -22.91 12.31
C ASN A 90 12.59 -21.40 12.02
N VAL A 91 11.39 -20.93 11.68
CA VAL A 91 11.11 -19.52 11.36
C VAL A 91 10.41 -18.85 12.54
N ASP A 92 10.93 -17.72 13.02
CA ASP A 92 10.34 -16.96 14.13
C ASP A 92 9.10 -16.21 13.68
N THR A 93 7.96 -16.49 14.32
CA THR A 93 6.67 -15.90 14.01
C THR A 93 6.34 -14.67 14.86
N ASN A 94 7.23 -14.30 15.80
CA ASN A 94 7.15 -13.07 16.59
C ASN A 94 7.94 -11.91 16.01
N ILE A 95 8.73 -12.16 14.96
CA ILE A 95 9.10 -11.08 14.07
C ILE A 95 7.75 -10.48 13.63
N PRO A 96 7.49 -9.17 13.81
CA PRO A 96 6.41 -8.54 13.05
C PRO A 96 6.59 -9.01 11.61
N LYS A 97 5.53 -9.27 10.86
CA LYS A 97 5.68 -9.52 9.43
C LYS A 97 6.19 -8.24 8.77
N THR A 98 7.46 -7.93 8.99
CA THR A 98 8.29 -6.97 8.30
C THR A 98 8.29 -7.47 6.88
N SER A 99 7.50 -6.80 6.05
CA SER A 99 7.81 -6.34 4.69
C SER A 99 8.45 -7.31 3.67
N ALA A 100 8.72 -8.57 3.99
CA ALA A 100 9.49 -9.49 3.16
C ALA A 100 8.66 -10.71 2.68
N ASP A 101 7.70 -11.21 3.47
CA ASP A 101 6.94 -12.43 3.12
C ASP A 101 5.47 -12.20 2.75
N VAL A 102 5.12 -10.96 2.36
CA VAL A 102 3.96 -10.67 1.49
C VAL A 102 4.45 -10.11 0.15
N ARG A 103 5.63 -10.52 -0.30
CA ARG A 103 5.89 -10.57 -1.73
C ARG A 103 5.06 -11.73 -2.29
N THR A 104 3.83 -11.44 -2.70
CA THR A 104 3.50 -11.81 -4.07
C THR A 104 4.69 -11.36 -4.90
N LEU A 105 5.38 -12.29 -5.57
CA LEU A 105 6.46 -12.00 -6.51
C LEU A 105 5.91 -11.13 -7.63
N VAL A 106 5.75 -9.86 -7.33
CA VAL A 106 5.96 -8.81 -8.28
C VAL A 106 7.45 -8.55 -8.16
N ASP A 107 8.23 -9.04 -9.13
CA ASP A 107 9.64 -8.74 -9.24
C ASP A 107 9.76 -7.21 -9.37
N THR A 108 9.96 -6.52 -8.24
CA THR A 108 10.17 -5.08 -8.25
C THR A 108 11.55 -4.82 -8.81
N ILE A 109 11.59 -4.12 -9.94
CA ILE A 109 12.81 -3.81 -10.68
C ILE A 109 13.30 -2.44 -10.20
N GLU A 110 14.61 -2.30 -10.07
CA GLU A 110 15.25 -1.03 -9.73
C GLU A 110 15.43 -0.17 -10.98
N PHE A 111 15.01 1.10 -10.88
CA PHE A 111 15.06 2.10 -11.94
C PHE A 111 15.80 3.33 -11.41
N PRO A 112 17.15 3.30 -11.39
CA PRO A 112 17.94 4.43 -10.90
C PRO A 112 17.59 5.72 -11.65
N PRO A 113 17.58 6.88 -10.98
CA PRO A 113 17.22 8.14 -11.59
C PRO A 113 18.28 8.57 -12.60
N GLU A 114 17.83 9.06 -13.75
CA GLU A 114 18.68 9.74 -14.72
C GLU A 114 18.92 11.20 -14.32
N LYS A 115 19.79 11.89 -15.06
CA LYS A 115 20.15 13.29 -14.75
C LYS A 115 18.90 14.19 -14.65
N PHE A 116 17.98 14.08 -15.60
CA PHE A 116 16.75 14.86 -15.59
C PHE A 116 15.80 14.47 -14.44
N ASP A 117 15.79 13.20 -14.02
CA ASP A 117 14.97 12.77 -12.87
C ASP A 117 15.40 13.50 -11.59
N ILE A 118 16.70 13.74 -11.41
CA ILE A 118 17.21 14.50 -10.26
C ILE A 118 16.71 15.95 -10.29
N GLU A 119 16.63 16.57 -11.47
CA GLU A 119 16.16 17.95 -11.63
C GLU A 119 14.67 18.06 -11.30
N ILE A 120 13.84 17.16 -11.84
CA ILE A 120 12.38 17.18 -11.60
C ILE A 120 12.02 16.78 -10.17
N TYR A 121 12.84 15.97 -9.48
CA TYR A 121 12.61 15.62 -8.07
C TYR A 121 12.63 16.84 -7.15
N ARG A 122 13.42 17.87 -7.46
CA ARG A 122 13.39 19.13 -6.71
C ARG A 122 12.04 19.84 -6.83
N ALA A 123 11.39 19.73 -7.99
CA ALA A 123 10.03 20.22 -8.16
C ALA A 123 9.02 19.38 -7.36
N PHE A 124 9.22 18.07 -7.27
CA PHE A 124 8.37 17.20 -6.45
C PHE A 124 8.51 17.50 -4.95
N GLU A 125 9.74 17.71 -4.47
CA GLU A 125 10.03 18.14 -3.10
C GLU A 125 9.41 19.51 -2.81
N LYS A 126 9.57 20.49 -3.70
CA LYS A 126 8.96 21.82 -3.53
C LYS A 126 7.43 21.73 -3.54
N PHE A 127 6.86 20.93 -4.43
CA PHE A 127 5.43 20.68 -4.47
C PHE A 127 4.93 20.06 -3.16
N ALA A 128 5.61 19.05 -2.63
CA ALA A 128 5.23 18.43 -1.37
C ALA A 128 5.30 19.40 -0.18
N SER A 129 6.36 20.23 -0.11
CA SER A 129 6.48 21.31 0.87
C SER A 129 5.31 22.30 0.81
N LEU A 130 4.87 22.70 -0.39
CA LEU A 130 3.71 23.60 -0.55
C LEU A 130 2.41 22.94 -0.07
N ILE A 131 2.25 21.64 -0.33
CA ILE A 131 1.10 20.87 0.15
C ILE A 131 1.11 20.76 1.68
N GLU A 132 2.25 20.47 2.30
CA GLU A 132 2.37 20.45 3.76
C GLU A 132 2.04 21.82 4.37
N GLU A 133 2.61 22.90 3.83
CA GLU A 133 2.32 24.27 4.26
C GLU A 133 0.84 24.62 4.13
N ARG A 134 0.19 24.17 3.04
CA ARG A 134 -1.24 24.37 2.81
C ARG A 134 -2.09 23.63 3.85
N ILE A 135 -1.80 22.35 4.09
CA ILE A 135 -2.51 21.55 5.11
C ILE A 135 -2.33 22.19 6.49
N LYS A 136 -1.12 22.64 6.81
CA LYS A 136 -0.83 23.35 8.05
C LYS A 136 -1.60 24.66 8.16
N ALA A 137 -1.71 25.44 7.09
CA ALA A 137 -2.51 26.66 7.08
C ALA A 137 -4.00 26.39 7.33
N ILE A 138 -4.56 25.32 6.74
CA ILE A 138 -5.95 24.89 7.00
C ILE A 138 -6.12 24.48 8.47
N ALA A 139 -5.23 23.64 8.98
CA ALA A 139 -5.28 23.14 10.35
C ALA A 139 -5.13 24.25 11.40
N GLU A 140 -4.34 25.28 11.09
CA GLU A 140 -4.11 26.46 11.94
C GLU A 140 -5.11 27.60 11.68
N LYS A 141 -6.12 27.39 10.83
CA LYS A 141 -7.13 28.40 10.49
C LYS A 141 -6.54 29.70 9.92
N ARG A 142 -5.45 29.56 9.17
CA ARG A 142 -4.79 30.63 8.38
C ARG A 142 -5.11 30.55 6.88
N SER A 143 -5.87 29.53 6.45
CA SER A 143 -6.38 29.37 5.09
C SER A 143 -7.86 29.77 5.04
N GLU A 144 -8.34 30.18 3.86
CA GLU A 144 -9.78 30.35 3.57
C GLU A 144 -10.52 29.01 3.64
N ALA A 145 -9.86 27.91 3.27
CA ALA A 145 -10.39 26.57 3.45
C ALA A 145 -10.33 26.18 4.94
N ASN A 146 -11.46 25.72 5.46
CA ASN A 146 -11.60 25.29 6.85
C ASN A 146 -11.24 23.83 7.07
N TYR A 147 -11.37 23.02 6.02
CA TYR A 147 -11.11 21.59 6.03
C TYR A 147 -10.42 21.17 4.74
N LEU A 148 -9.63 20.09 4.82
CA LEU A 148 -8.87 19.60 3.68
C LEU A 148 -9.75 19.21 2.48
N TYR A 149 -10.99 18.75 2.72
CA TYR A 149 -11.92 18.38 1.64
C TYR A 149 -12.50 19.58 0.88
N GLU A 150 -12.31 20.80 1.38
CA GLU A 150 -12.68 22.04 0.67
C GLU A 150 -11.62 22.45 -0.36
N GLU A 151 -10.43 21.84 -0.30
CA GLU A 151 -9.40 22.03 -1.31
C GLU A 151 -9.80 21.42 -2.66
N SER A 152 -9.36 22.06 -3.74
CA SER A 152 -9.65 21.62 -5.10
C SER A 152 -8.43 21.00 -5.77
N GLU A 153 -8.68 20.04 -6.67
CA GLU A 153 -7.63 19.48 -7.54
C GLU A 153 -6.93 20.57 -8.36
N ASP A 154 -7.66 21.61 -8.77
CA ASP A 154 -7.10 22.77 -9.49
C ASP A 154 -6.07 23.53 -8.65
N THR A 155 -6.36 23.78 -7.37
CA THR A 155 -5.41 24.43 -6.46
C THR A 155 -4.12 23.62 -6.34
N VAL A 156 -4.24 22.30 -6.19
CA VAL A 156 -3.08 21.39 -6.16
C VAL A 156 -2.33 21.43 -7.49
N ARG A 157 -3.03 21.47 -8.63
CA ARG A 157 -2.42 21.57 -9.97
C ARG A 157 -1.59 22.85 -10.12
N TYR A 158 -2.09 23.98 -9.65
CA TYR A 158 -1.35 25.24 -9.68
C TYR A 158 -0.13 25.27 -8.75
N MET A 159 -0.15 24.52 -7.63
CA MET A 159 1.05 24.35 -6.79
C MET A 159 2.13 23.56 -7.52
N MET A 160 1.75 22.52 -8.27
CA MET A 160 2.71 21.78 -9.11
C MET A 160 3.24 22.68 -10.23
N PHE A 161 2.38 23.44 -10.91
CA PHE A 161 2.80 24.43 -11.92
C PHE A 161 3.84 25.41 -11.34
N TYR A 162 3.59 25.97 -10.16
CA TYR A 162 4.53 26.87 -9.49
C TYR A 162 5.85 26.16 -9.15
N ALA A 163 5.79 24.94 -8.60
CA ALA A 163 7.00 24.18 -8.27
C ALA A 163 7.85 23.88 -9.51
N LEU A 164 7.22 23.46 -10.61
CA LEU A 164 7.89 23.16 -11.88
C LEU A 164 8.61 24.39 -12.46
N THR A 165 7.93 25.53 -12.48
CA THR A 165 8.46 26.77 -13.08
C THR A 165 9.56 27.42 -12.26
N ILE A 166 9.57 27.24 -10.93
CA ILE A 166 10.56 27.87 -10.04
C ILE A 166 11.78 26.99 -9.74
N THR A 167 11.66 25.67 -9.83
CA THR A 167 12.74 24.73 -9.42
C THR A 167 13.31 23.88 -10.55
N ALA A 168 12.54 23.59 -11.60
CA ALA A 168 12.96 22.72 -12.69
C ALA A 168 13.26 23.48 -13.99
N ASP A 169 13.44 24.81 -13.92
CA ASP A 169 13.73 25.69 -15.06
C ASP A 169 12.78 25.48 -16.26
N ILE A 170 11.51 25.18 -15.95
CA ILE A 170 10.48 24.98 -16.97
C ILE A 170 9.87 26.33 -17.31
N ASP A 171 10.08 26.78 -18.56
CA ASP A 171 9.43 27.96 -19.10
C ASP A 171 7.89 27.76 -19.13
N PRO A 172 7.11 28.62 -18.44
CA PRO A 172 5.65 28.60 -18.47
C PRO A 172 5.04 28.57 -19.87
N LEU A 173 5.69 29.19 -20.88
CA LEU A 173 5.20 29.22 -22.26
C LEU A 173 5.20 27.84 -22.95
N THR A 174 5.90 26.87 -22.36
CA THR A 174 5.95 25.49 -22.85
C THR A 174 4.93 24.57 -22.18
N ILE A 175 4.16 25.09 -21.22
CA ILE A 175 3.17 24.35 -20.44
C ILE A 175 1.78 24.53 -21.05
N TYR A 176 1.14 23.42 -21.38
CA TYR A 176 -0.22 23.35 -21.89
C TYR A 176 -1.09 22.60 -20.90
N LEU A 177 -2.06 23.28 -20.31
CA LEU A 177 -3.10 22.64 -19.50
C LEU A 177 -4.19 22.09 -20.40
N GLU A 178 -4.89 21.05 -19.93
CA GLU A 178 -6.04 20.48 -20.64
C GLU A 178 -5.68 20.05 -22.08
N TYR A 179 -4.47 19.50 -22.25
CA TYR A 179 -3.89 19.23 -23.55
C TYR A 179 -4.58 18.03 -24.23
N PRO A 180 -4.87 18.09 -25.54
CA PRO A 180 -5.60 17.02 -26.22
C PRO A 180 -4.90 15.66 -26.15
N HIS A 181 -5.63 14.63 -25.76
CA HIS A 181 -5.20 13.23 -25.78
C HIS A 181 -5.86 12.48 -26.95
N GLN A 182 -5.20 12.52 -28.11
CA GLN A 182 -5.77 12.04 -29.38
C GLN A 182 -5.99 10.51 -29.45
N ASN A 183 -5.39 9.73 -28.54
CA ASN A 183 -5.36 8.26 -28.60
C ASN A 183 -6.23 7.54 -27.54
N ILE A 184 -7.21 8.19 -26.89
CA ILE A 184 -8.11 7.47 -25.97
C ILE A 184 -9.23 6.76 -26.75
N PRO A 185 -9.40 5.43 -26.61
CA PRO A 185 -10.52 4.72 -27.20
C PRO A 185 -11.87 5.33 -26.79
N HIS A 186 -12.78 5.53 -27.75
CA HIS A 186 -14.17 5.95 -27.53
C HIS A 186 -14.39 7.36 -26.95
N VAL A 187 -13.35 8.19 -26.79
CA VAL A 187 -13.47 9.58 -26.30
C VAL A 187 -12.92 10.57 -27.33
N LYS A 188 -13.81 11.30 -28.02
CA LYS A 188 -13.42 12.24 -29.10
C LYS A 188 -12.61 13.47 -28.64
N TYR A 189 -12.63 13.80 -27.35
CA TYR A 189 -12.00 15.00 -26.79
C TYR A 189 -11.36 14.73 -25.43
N ALA A 190 -10.70 13.57 -25.29
CA ALA A 190 -9.94 13.30 -24.07
C ALA A 190 -8.82 14.34 -23.91
N LYS A 191 -8.49 14.65 -22.67
CA LYS A 191 -7.44 15.61 -22.31
C LYS A 191 -6.59 15.04 -21.19
N ILE A 192 -5.35 15.52 -21.13
CA ILE A 192 -4.44 15.33 -20.00
C ILE A 192 -4.33 16.64 -19.23
N ASP A 193 -4.22 16.55 -17.91
CA ASP A 193 -4.18 17.72 -17.02
C ASP A 193 -3.07 18.71 -17.41
N THR A 194 -1.86 18.20 -17.71
CA THR A 194 -0.73 19.05 -18.10
C THR A 194 0.20 18.33 -19.06
N TYR A 195 0.54 19.01 -20.15
CA TYR A 195 1.59 18.62 -21.09
C TYR A 195 2.64 19.73 -21.15
N ILE A 196 3.91 19.35 -21.14
CA ILE A 196 5.04 20.28 -21.25
C ILE A 196 5.85 19.87 -22.47
N ALA A 197 5.96 20.78 -23.44
CA ALA A 197 6.70 20.52 -24.67
C ALA A 197 8.18 20.18 -24.38
N PRO A 198 8.85 19.39 -25.22
CA PRO A 198 10.26 19.08 -25.06
C PRO A 198 11.13 20.33 -25.22
N ALA A 199 12.33 20.31 -24.65
CA ALA A 199 13.33 21.38 -24.81
C ALA A 199 14.73 20.79 -25.07
N ASN A 200 15.70 21.61 -25.48
CA ASN A 200 17.08 21.17 -25.69
C ASN A 200 17.63 20.56 -24.39
N ASN A 201 17.68 19.22 -24.29
CA ASN A 201 18.07 18.40 -23.13
C ASN A 201 17.00 18.05 -22.09
N ARG A 202 15.71 18.21 -22.41
CA ARG A 202 14.61 17.76 -21.55
C ARG A 202 13.54 17.03 -22.37
N PRO A 203 13.13 15.81 -21.98
CA PRO A 203 12.04 15.11 -22.65
C PRO A 203 10.74 15.92 -22.52
N ALA A 204 9.75 15.61 -23.37
CA ALA A 204 8.41 16.10 -23.11
C ALA A 204 7.91 15.54 -21.77
N LEU A 205 7.01 16.26 -21.10
CA LEU A 205 6.45 15.83 -19.82
C LEU A 205 4.93 15.80 -19.90
N ALA A 206 4.35 14.82 -19.23
CA ALA A 206 2.91 14.65 -19.12
C ALA A 206 2.58 14.41 -17.65
N PHE A 207 1.58 15.12 -17.13
CA PHE A 207 1.09 14.92 -15.77
C PHE A 207 -0.42 14.68 -15.80
N GLU A 208 -0.86 13.64 -15.10
CA GLU A 208 -2.25 13.43 -14.71
C GLU A 208 -2.30 13.47 -13.19
N MET A 209 -3.13 14.34 -12.63
CA MET A 209 -3.20 14.62 -11.21
C MET A 209 -4.53 14.17 -10.65
N LYS A 210 -4.50 13.59 -9.44
CA LYS A 210 -5.71 13.21 -8.71
C LYS A 210 -5.58 13.58 -7.24
N PHE A 211 -6.50 14.41 -6.76
CA PHE A 211 -6.64 14.75 -5.35
C PHE A 211 -7.94 14.14 -4.82
N LYS A 212 -7.84 13.30 -3.78
CA LYS A 212 -8.98 12.56 -3.21
C LYS A 212 -8.98 12.63 -1.69
N THR A 213 -10.01 13.29 -1.17
CA THR A 213 -10.30 13.45 0.26
C THR A 213 -11.70 12.96 0.57
N LYS A 214 -11.92 12.54 1.82
CA LYS A 214 -13.23 12.21 2.34
C LYS A 214 -14.13 13.43 2.32
N ILE A 215 -15.29 13.30 1.68
CA ILE A 215 -16.32 14.34 1.67
C ILE A 215 -17.35 14.01 2.78
N PRO A 216 -17.80 14.98 3.59
CA PRO A 216 -18.76 14.73 4.68
C PRO A 216 -20.16 14.24 4.28
N SER A 217 -20.50 14.14 2.99
CA SER A 217 -21.88 13.90 2.49
C SER A 217 -22.17 12.45 2.06
N GLU A 218 -23.45 12.13 1.83
CA GLU A 218 -23.95 10.85 1.27
C GLU A 218 -23.42 10.53 -0.15
N ARG A 219 -22.66 11.45 -0.78
CA ARG A 219 -22.04 11.27 -2.10
C ARG A 219 -20.65 10.66 -2.04
N ASN A 220 -20.30 9.94 -0.97
CA ASN A 220 -19.00 9.27 -0.88
C ASN A 220 -18.88 8.17 -1.94
N ILE A 221 -17.99 8.39 -2.89
CA ILE A 221 -17.64 7.43 -3.92
C ILE A 221 -16.97 6.23 -3.24
N PRO A 222 -17.37 4.98 -3.52
CA PRO A 222 -16.72 3.80 -2.98
C PRO A 222 -15.19 3.84 -3.18
N ARG A 223 -14.42 3.56 -2.12
CA ARG A 223 -12.94 3.56 -2.16
C ARG A 223 -12.36 2.71 -3.30
N SER A 224 -12.99 1.58 -3.59
CA SER A 224 -12.64 0.72 -4.71
C SER A 224 -12.85 1.39 -6.07
N GLN A 225 -13.90 2.21 -6.21
CA GLN A 225 -14.15 3.01 -7.40
C GLN A 225 -13.12 4.15 -7.52
N VAL A 226 -12.75 4.79 -6.41
CA VAL A 226 -11.66 5.79 -6.37
C VAL A 226 -10.33 5.18 -6.83
N ALA A 227 -9.98 4.00 -6.31
CA ALA A 227 -8.79 3.28 -6.76
C ALA A 227 -8.89 2.84 -8.23
N GLY A 228 -10.07 2.42 -8.69
CA GLY A 228 -10.32 2.09 -10.09
C GLY A 228 -10.12 3.28 -11.02
N SER A 229 -10.54 4.47 -10.60
CA SER A 229 -10.28 5.72 -11.35
C SER A 229 -8.78 5.96 -11.45
N ALA A 230 -8.02 5.84 -10.35
CA ALA A 230 -6.57 6.02 -10.38
C ALA A 230 -5.86 5.03 -11.33
N PHE A 231 -6.26 3.75 -11.34
CA PHE A 231 -5.72 2.80 -12.31
C PHE A 231 -6.12 3.13 -13.74
N ALA A 232 -7.36 3.55 -13.98
CA ALA A 232 -7.80 4.00 -15.30
C ALA A 232 -6.90 5.13 -15.81
N ASP A 233 -6.60 6.10 -14.96
CA ASP A 233 -5.78 7.27 -15.28
C ASP A 233 -4.34 6.86 -15.63
N ILE A 234 -3.74 5.94 -14.88
CA ILE A 234 -2.44 5.34 -15.20
C ILE A 234 -2.46 4.66 -16.57
N LEU A 235 -3.51 3.87 -16.86
CA LEU A 235 -3.64 3.19 -18.16
C LEU A 235 -3.87 4.18 -19.31
N ARG A 236 -4.68 5.23 -19.11
CA ARG A 236 -4.86 6.33 -20.08
C ARG A 236 -3.52 6.99 -20.36
N LEU A 237 -2.77 7.30 -19.31
CA LEU A 237 -1.46 7.92 -19.42
C LEU A 237 -0.46 7.04 -20.21
N ALA A 238 -0.48 5.72 -20.02
CA ALA A 238 0.34 4.79 -20.82
C ALA A 238 0.03 4.81 -22.33
N LEU A 239 -1.20 5.19 -22.72
CA LEU A 239 -1.60 5.37 -24.13
C LEU A 239 -1.19 6.74 -24.69
N PHE A 240 -0.79 7.69 -23.84
CA PHE A 240 -0.40 9.03 -24.25
C PHE A 240 1.00 9.02 -24.88
N LYS A 241 1.10 9.00 -26.20
CA LYS A 241 2.37 8.93 -26.95
C LYS A 241 2.44 10.03 -28.02
N PRO A 242 2.56 11.31 -27.63
CA PRO A 242 2.65 12.41 -28.60
C PRO A 242 3.98 12.41 -29.36
N ASN A 243 5.03 11.82 -28.78
CA ASN A 243 6.36 11.63 -29.36
C ASN A 243 7.05 10.42 -28.67
N GLU A 244 8.26 10.08 -29.11
CA GLU A 244 9.04 8.97 -28.54
C GLU A 244 9.70 9.33 -27.19
N ASP A 245 10.17 10.57 -27.04
CA ASP A 245 10.90 11.05 -25.87
C ASP A 245 10.01 11.86 -24.91
N ILE A 246 9.30 11.13 -24.04
CA ILE A 246 8.36 11.68 -23.07
C ILE A 246 8.35 10.91 -21.76
N LYS A 247 8.38 11.65 -20.65
CA LYS A 247 8.12 11.15 -19.30
C LYS A 247 6.70 11.48 -18.86
N ARG A 248 6.05 10.51 -18.22
CA ARG A 248 4.63 10.59 -17.86
C ARG A 248 4.45 10.34 -16.38
N TYR A 249 3.84 11.27 -15.68
CA TYR A 249 3.70 11.23 -14.23
C TYR A 249 2.24 11.17 -13.82
N PHE A 250 1.88 10.16 -13.03
CA PHE A 250 0.64 10.14 -12.28
C PHE A 250 0.90 10.69 -10.88
N VAL A 251 0.31 11.85 -10.56
CA VAL A 251 0.47 12.56 -9.30
C VAL A 251 -0.77 12.32 -8.46
N TYR A 252 -0.63 11.60 -7.35
CA TYR A 252 -1.76 11.12 -6.55
C TYR A 252 -1.65 11.54 -5.10
N LEU A 253 -2.63 12.33 -4.67
CA LEU A 253 -2.75 12.84 -3.31
C LEU A 253 -4.02 12.28 -2.68
N VAL A 254 -3.85 11.56 -1.59
CA VAL A 254 -4.96 10.86 -0.93
C VAL A 254 -4.95 11.00 0.57
N ASP A 255 -6.13 11.09 1.15
CA ASP A 255 -6.31 11.20 2.59
C ASP A 255 -6.12 9.89 3.36
N GLN A 256 -6.27 9.98 4.69
CA GLN A 256 -6.17 8.84 5.60
C GLN A 256 -7.12 7.68 5.26
N GLU A 257 -8.30 7.95 4.73
CA GLU A 257 -9.27 6.91 4.39
C GLU A 257 -8.77 6.05 3.23
N MET A 258 -8.27 6.69 2.17
CA MET A 258 -7.69 6.00 1.03
C MET A 258 -6.35 5.35 1.38
N ILE A 259 -5.51 5.96 2.22
CA ILE A 259 -4.29 5.33 2.75
C ILE A 259 -4.63 3.98 3.42
N ARG A 260 -5.64 3.96 4.30
CA ARG A 260 -6.11 2.72 4.95
C ARG A 260 -6.66 1.71 3.94
N TYR A 261 -7.34 2.18 2.90
CA TYR A 261 -7.83 1.31 1.83
C TYR A 261 -6.69 0.62 1.09
N TYR A 262 -5.68 1.36 0.62
CA TYR A 262 -4.54 0.79 -0.10
C TYR A 262 -3.69 -0.15 0.76
N ARG A 263 -3.48 0.21 2.04
CA ARG A 263 -2.69 -0.59 3.00
C ARG A 263 -3.44 -1.78 3.60
N ASN A 264 -4.74 -1.95 3.34
CA ASN A 264 -5.46 -3.13 3.78
C ASN A 264 -4.99 -4.37 2.99
N PRO A 265 -4.41 -5.40 3.64
CA PRO A 265 -3.91 -6.59 2.95
C PRO A 265 -4.98 -7.37 2.17
N GLN A 266 -6.25 -7.24 2.53
CA GLN A 266 -7.38 -7.85 1.80
C GLN A 266 -7.61 -7.18 0.44
N ASN A 267 -7.25 -5.89 0.31
CA ASN A 267 -7.43 -5.16 -0.93
C ASN A 267 -6.31 -5.45 -1.93
N LYS A 268 -5.14 -5.93 -1.50
CA LYS A 268 -4.03 -6.39 -2.38
C LYS A 268 -3.59 -5.28 -3.34
N LEU A 269 -3.36 -4.09 -2.78
CA LEU A 269 -2.90 -2.90 -3.50
C LEU A 269 -1.68 -2.24 -2.83
N MET A 270 -1.22 -2.78 -1.71
CA MET A 270 -0.11 -2.22 -0.93
C MET A 270 1.19 -2.23 -1.72
N GLU A 271 1.43 -3.25 -2.56
CA GLU A 271 2.63 -3.32 -3.40
C GLU A 271 2.70 -2.22 -4.47
N PHE A 272 1.54 -1.73 -4.93
CA PHE A 272 1.45 -0.53 -5.76
C PHE A 272 1.63 0.75 -4.93
N PHE A 273 0.90 0.87 -3.82
CA PHE A 273 0.79 2.14 -3.10
C PHE A 273 2.00 2.47 -2.22
N ASP A 274 2.66 1.46 -1.68
CA ASP A 274 3.86 1.58 -0.84
C ASP A 274 5.13 1.13 -1.59
N LEU A 275 5.10 1.20 -2.92
CA LEU A 275 6.29 1.02 -3.75
C LEU A 275 7.42 1.95 -3.26
N GLU A 276 8.64 1.42 -3.19
CA GLU A 276 9.80 2.20 -2.76
C GLU A 276 10.26 3.14 -3.88
N ILE A 277 10.89 4.26 -3.49
CA ILE A 277 11.43 5.24 -4.44
C ILE A 277 12.43 4.54 -5.38
N ASN A 278 12.32 4.85 -6.67
CA ASN A 278 13.08 4.27 -7.78
C ASN A 278 12.88 2.76 -7.97
N LYS A 279 11.86 2.16 -7.35
CA LYS A 279 11.41 0.80 -7.70
C LYS A 279 10.17 0.88 -8.57
N GLY A 280 10.06 -0.08 -9.47
CA GLY A 280 8.94 -0.20 -10.38
C GLY A 280 8.43 -1.63 -10.49
N PHE A 281 7.20 -1.77 -10.98
CA PHE A 281 6.69 -3.07 -11.39
C PHE A 281 5.77 -2.99 -12.60
N LYS A 282 5.64 -4.12 -13.29
CA LYS A 282 4.71 -4.26 -14.41
C LYS A 282 3.28 -4.34 -13.89
N LEU A 283 2.49 -3.30 -14.16
CA LEU A 283 1.06 -3.27 -13.87
C LEU A 283 0.32 -4.12 -14.89
N THR A 284 0.24 -5.43 -14.63
CA THR A 284 -0.42 -6.36 -15.53
C THR A 284 -1.95 -6.28 -15.43
N ARG A 285 -2.65 -6.75 -16.46
CA ARG A 285 -4.11 -6.92 -16.42
C ARG A 285 -4.53 -7.84 -15.30
N ASP A 286 -3.79 -8.93 -15.10
CA ASP A 286 -4.07 -9.90 -14.03
C ASP A 286 -3.89 -9.31 -12.64
N TYR A 287 -2.96 -8.36 -12.47
CA TYR A 287 -2.85 -7.57 -11.26
C TYR A 287 -4.15 -6.79 -11.04
N ILE A 288 -4.61 -5.98 -12.00
CA ILE A 288 -5.82 -5.16 -11.84
C ILE A 288 -7.06 -6.04 -11.60
N LEU A 289 -7.24 -7.08 -12.40
CA LEU A 289 -8.36 -8.03 -12.27
C LEU A 289 -8.29 -8.90 -11.02
N PHE A 290 -7.11 -8.98 -10.38
CA PHE A 290 -6.82 -9.87 -9.26
C PHE A 290 -7.22 -11.33 -9.55
N ARG A 291 -6.68 -11.89 -10.64
CA ARG A 291 -6.88 -13.30 -10.94
C ARG A 291 -5.95 -14.16 -10.09
N ASP A 292 -6.35 -14.45 -8.84
CA ASP A 292 -5.63 -15.43 -8.00
C ASP A 292 -5.92 -16.86 -8.48
N LYS A 293 -4.86 -17.68 -8.56
CA LYS A 293 -4.89 -19.12 -8.87
C LYS A 293 -5.82 -19.91 -7.93
N LYS A 294 -6.12 -19.40 -6.74
CA LYS A 294 -6.99 -20.05 -5.74
C LYS A 294 -8.50 -19.79 -5.92
N LYS A 295 -8.95 -18.93 -6.84
CA LYS A 295 -10.37 -18.64 -7.18
C LYS A 295 -11.32 -18.20 -6.03
N THR A 296 -10.85 -18.08 -4.78
CA THR A 296 -11.68 -17.72 -3.61
C THR A 296 -11.71 -16.23 -3.27
N GLU A 297 -10.71 -15.45 -3.72
CA GLU A 297 -10.65 -14.00 -3.53
C GLU A 297 -10.83 -13.29 -4.89
N LYS A 298 -11.57 -12.18 -4.94
CA LYS A 298 -11.86 -11.41 -6.17
C LYS A 298 -11.61 -9.93 -5.94
N ARG A 299 -11.05 -9.23 -6.94
CA ARG A 299 -10.95 -7.75 -6.89
C ARG A 299 -12.35 -7.16 -6.71
N ALA A 300 -12.42 -6.02 -6.02
CA ALA A 300 -13.67 -5.27 -5.89
C ALA A 300 -14.25 -4.95 -7.28
N LYS A 301 -15.50 -5.36 -7.52
CA LYS A 301 -16.21 -5.18 -8.80
C LYS A 301 -16.20 -3.71 -9.26
N TRP A 302 -16.41 -2.79 -8.33
CA TRP A 302 -16.39 -1.34 -8.60
C TRP A 302 -15.05 -0.83 -9.12
N LEU A 303 -13.93 -1.42 -8.70
CA LEU A 303 -12.61 -1.07 -9.22
C LEU A 303 -12.50 -1.47 -10.69
N ILE A 304 -12.81 -2.73 -11.01
CA ILE A 304 -12.76 -3.26 -12.37
C ILE A 304 -13.70 -2.46 -13.28
N ASN A 305 -14.94 -2.22 -12.83
CA ASN A 305 -15.93 -1.49 -13.60
C ASN A 305 -15.46 -0.07 -13.96
N GLU A 306 -14.79 0.63 -13.05
CA GLU A 306 -14.30 1.98 -13.34
C GLU A 306 -13.17 1.96 -14.39
N VAL A 307 -12.26 1.00 -14.31
CA VAL A 307 -11.23 0.81 -15.34
C VAL A 307 -11.88 0.45 -16.69
N MET A 308 -12.84 -0.47 -16.70
CA MET A 308 -13.56 -0.86 -17.92
C MET A 308 -14.31 0.31 -18.55
N LYS A 309 -14.95 1.15 -17.74
CA LYS A 309 -15.67 2.33 -18.22
C LYS A 309 -14.75 3.31 -18.94
N SER A 310 -13.49 3.42 -18.52
CA SER A 310 -12.53 4.36 -19.09
C SER A 310 -11.69 3.80 -20.23
N ILE A 311 -11.31 2.53 -20.19
CA ILE A 311 -10.35 1.92 -21.14
C ILE A 311 -11.04 0.90 -22.07
N GLY A 312 -12.24 0.46 -21.73
CA GLY A 312 -12.94 -0.63 -22.42
C GLY A 312 -12.60 -2.00 -21.83
N GLU A 313 -12.80 -3.05 -22.61
CA GLU A 313 -12.64 -4.43 -22.16
C GLU A 313 -11.19 -4.80 -21.78
N PRO A 314 -10.98 -5.68 -20.77
CA PRO A 314 -9.64 -5.96 -20.23
C PRO A 314 -8.58 -6.40 -21.24
N GLN A 315 -8.95 -7.06 -22.33
CA GLN A 315 -7.99 -7.49 -23.36
C GLN A 315 -7.23 -6.33 -24.02
N TYR A 316 -7.79 -5.12 -23.99
CA TYR A 316 -7.21 -3.93 -24.62
C TYR A 316 -6.44 -3.05 -23.64
N TRP A 317 -6.41 -3.39 -22.35
CA TRP A 317 -5.71 -2.60 -21.35
C TRP A 317 -4.19 -2.69 -21.58
N PRO A 318 -3.49 -1.54 -21.65
CA PRO A 318 -2.03 -1.55 -21.67
C PRO A 318 -1.52 -2.11 -20.33
N GLU A 319 -0.32 -2.65 -20.33
CA GLU A 319 0.33 -3.16 -19.12
C GLU A 319 1.60 -2.35 -18.87
N PRO A 320 1.53 -1.09 -18.42
CA PRO A 320 2.72 -0.27 -18.24
C PRO A 320 3.58 -0.74 -17.08
N THR A 321 4.84 -0.35 -17.06
CA THR A 321 5.64 -0.36 -15.83
C THR A 321 5.37 0.93 -15.06
N VAL A 322 5.01 0.80 -13.79
CA VAL A 322 4.80 1.93 -12.87
C VAL A 322 5.99 2.03 -11.94
N ILE A 323 6.66 3.17 -11.91
CA ILE A 323 7.88 3.43 -11.13
C ILE A 323 7.56 4.50 -10.09
N CYS A 324 7.81 4.26 -8.80
CA CYS A 324 7.67 5.31 -7.80
C CYS A 324 8.85 6.28 -7.91
N ARG A 325 8.58 7.53 -8.25
CA ARG A 325 9.60 8.59 -8.38
C ARG A 325 9.65 9.50 -7.17
N PHE A 326 8.51 9.69 -6.51
CA PHE A 326 8.43 10.41 -5.25
C PHE A 326 7.32 9.84 -4.37
N ARG A 327 7.53 9.83 -3.06
CA ARG A 327 6.51 9.51 -2.07
C ARG A 327 6.76 10.25 -0.77
N GLU A 328 5.67 10.67 -0.15
CA GLU A 328 5.70 11.29 1.17
C GLU A 328 4.38 11.03 1.90
N ASP A 329 4.45 10.81 3.21
CA ASP A 329 3.28 10.71 4.09
C ASP A 329 3.32 11.90 5.06
N ILE A 330 2.46 12.88 4.83
CA ILE A 330 2.35 14.11 5.62
C ILE A 330 1.34 13.89 6.75
N ASN A 331 1.68 14.31 7.97
CA ASN A 331 0.79 14.26 9.12
C ASN A 331 0.80 15.59 9.86
N VAL A 332 -0.34 16.28 9.89
CA VAL A 332 -0.47 17.59 10.55
C VAL A 332 -1.76 17.60 11.39
N ASN A 333 -1.63 17.85 12.69
CA ASN A 333 -2.77 17.96 13.64
C ASN A 333 -3.80 16.82 13.57
N GLY A 334 -3.37 15.61 13.22
CA GLY A 334 -4.22 14.43 13.11
C GLY A 334 -4.78 14.14 11.71
N ASP A 335 -4.63 15.09 10.77
CA ASP A 335 -4.89 14.86 9.35
C ASP A 335 -3.67 14.19 8.71
N SER A 336 -3.92 13.09 7.99
CA SER A 336 -2.90 12.38 7.20
C SER A 336 -3.19 12.51 5.72
N LEU A 337 -2.18 12.91 4.94
CA LEU A 337 -2.21 12.93 3.48
C LEU A 337 -0.99 12.19 2.94
N ALA A 338 -1.17 11.34 1.94
CA ALA A 338 -0.10 10.68 1.22
C ALA A 338 0.04 11.31 -0.17
N ILE A 339 1.28 11.67 -0.52
CA ILE A 339 1.68 12.08 -1.86
C ILE A 339 2.39 10.90 -2.51
N ARG A 340 2.00 10.54 -3.72
CA ARG A 340 2.66 9.54 -4.55
C ARG A 340 2.80 10.09 -5.97
N ILE A 341 4.01 10.07 -6.51
CA ILE A 341 4.26 10.44 -7.91
C ILE A 341 4.90 9.23 -8.59
N TYR A 342 4.19 8.70 -9.58
CA TYR A 342 4.62 7.54 -10.33
C TYR A 342 4.97 7.93 -11.77
N GLU A 343 6.13 7.51 -12.25
CA GLU A 343 6.40 7.50 -13.69
C GLU A 343 5.72 6.27 -14.33
N VAL A 344 5.01 6.50 -15.43
CA VAL A 344 4.29 5.48 -16.19
C VAL A 344 5.02 5.25 -17.51
N VAL A 345 5.65 4.08 -17.62
CA VAL A 345 6.40 3.65 -18.81
C VAL A 345 5.54 2.62 -19.58
N PRO A 346 5.10 2.93 -20.81
CA PRO A 346 4.16 2.08 -21.57
C PRO A 346 4.60 0.63 -21.82
#